data_AF-A0A1E3HRX2-F1
#
_entry.id   AF-A0A1E3HRX2-F1
#
_cell.length_a   1.000
_cell.length_b   1.000
_cell.length_c   1.000
_cell.angle_alpha   90.00
_cell.angle_beta   90.00
_cell.angle_gamma   90.00
#
_symmetry.space_group_name_H-M   'P 1'
#
loop_
_entity.id
_entity.type
_entity.pdbx_description
1 polymer ?
#
loop_
_entity_poly.entity_id
_entity_poly.type
_entity_poly.pdbx_seq_one_letter_code
_entity_poly.pdbx_strand_id
1 'polypeptide(L)'
;MHFRLFILFTLTLLLYTLSSLLPNMGRRTTRQEPESPPGGYRTVAPDDPDAYPLLVAFDLDYTLWDLWIDTHVVPPLKRKGDVINQLVDRRGQDLSFYREVPSILADLKHRRIHVAAASRTSAPELAREALSLLLVPAPEGDSHVKALSYFNTLEIYPGSKLRHFRELHRKTGIPYDQMLFFDDEHRNFEVESLGVTMQLVPSSGTDKKLFKQGLAQWRKRRGIRVDE
;
A
#
# COMPACT_ATOMS: atom_id res chain seq x y z
N MET A 1 51.88 -39.97 -46.45
CA MET A 1 52.08 -40.51 -47.82
C MET A 1 50.91 -40.03 -48.69
N HIS A 2 51.16 -39.13 -49.66
CA HIS A 2 50.26 -38.58 -50.73
C HIS A 2 48.87 -37.98 -50.31
N PHE A 3 48.55 -36.70 -50.59
CA PHE A 3 48.05 -36.09 -51.86
C PHE A 3 46.72 -36.71 -52.38
N ARG A 4 45.62 -36.00 -52.72
CA ARG A 4 45.27 -34.56 -52.96
C ARG A 4 44.01 -34.17 -52.12
N LEU A 5 43.45 -32.96 -51.99
CA LEU A 5 43.39 -31.66 -52.73
C LEU A 5 42.35 -31.59 -53.89
N PHE A 6 41.78 -30.38 -54.13
CA PHE A 6 40.61 -30.00 -54.98
C PHE A 6 39.22 -30.17 -54.31
N ILE A 7 38.21 -29.27 -54.44
CA ILE A 7 38.03 -28.03 -55.26
C ILE A 7 37.69 -26.82 -54.37
N LEU A 8 38.00 -25.60 -54.84
CA LEU A 8 37.62 -24.31 -54.27
C LEU A 8 36.70 -23.55 -55.26
N PHE A 9 35.53 -23.02 -54.85
CA PHE A 9 34.94 -21.72 -55.27
C PHE A 9 33.48 -21.50 -54.78
N THR A 10 33.10 -20.23 -54.61
CA THR A 10 31.71 -19.64 -54.58
C THR A 10 30.64 -20.31 -53.70
N LEU A 11 30.00 -19.60 -52.76
CA LEU A 11 29.08 -18.50 -53.10
C LEU A 11 28.99 -17.44 -51.97
N THR A 12 29.31 -16.18 -52.26
CA THR A 12 29.24 -15.06 -51.30
C THR A 12 27.91 -14.29 -51.41
N LEU A 13 26.76 -14.97 -51.27
CA LEU A 13 25.46 -14.28 -51.25
C LEU A 13 24.30 -15.09 -50.64
N LEU A 14 24.07 -14.97 -49.32
CA LEU A 14 22.72 -15.13 -48.74
C LEU A 14 22.53 -14.46 -47.36
N LEU A 15 23.22 -13.34 -47.10
CA LEU A 15 22.98 -12.51 -45.91
C LEU A 15 21.83 -11.51 -46.14
N TYR A 16 20.62 -12.01 -46.42
CA TYR A 16 19.35 -11.27 -46.30
C TYR A 16 18.16 -12.25 -46.24
N THR A 17 16.98 -11.75 -45.83
CA THR A 17 15.67 -12.45 -45.81
C THR A 17 15.54 -13.72 -44.93
N LEU A 18 15.70 -13.57 -43.61
CA LEU A 18 14.95 -14.40 -42.63
C LEU A 18 14.70 -13.71 -41.27
N SER A 19 14.46 -12.40 -41.29
CA SER A 19 14.12 -11.59 -40.09
C SER A 19 12.60 -11.53 -39.86
N SER A 20 11.94 -12.68 -39.78
CA SER A 20 10.47 -12.72 -39.64
C SER A 20 9.95 -14.06 -39.08
N LEU A 21 10.27 -14.37 -37.81
CA LEU A 21 9.57 -15.40 -37.01
C LEU A 21 9.92 -15.34 -35.51
N LEU A 22 9.86 -14.15 -34.91
CA LEU A 22 9.75 -14.00 -33.45
C LEU A 22 8.42 -13.30 -33.13
N PRO A 23 7.55 -13.89 -32.27
CA PRO A 23 6.31 -13.25 -31.89
C PRO A 23 6.60 -11.97 -31.09
N ASN A 24 5.85 -10.91 -31.40
CA ASN A 24 6.03 -9.57 -30.86
C ASN A 24 5.80 -9.57 -29.33
N MET A 25 6.89 -9.63 -28.54
CA MET A 25 6.78 -9.59 -27.08
C MET A 25 6.12 -8.28 -26.66
N GLY A 26 4.97 -8.40 -25.99
CA GLY A 26 4.04 -7.28 -25.79
C GLY A 26 4.70 -6.07 -25.14
N ARG A 27 4.22 -4.88 -25.54
CA ARG A 27 4.57 -3.60 -24.90
C ARG A 27 4.60 -3.77 -23.38
N ARG A 28 5.71 -3.38 -22.75
CA ARG A 28 5.64 -2.94 -21.35
C ARG A 28 4.55 -1.87 -21.28
N THR A 29 3.53 -2.09 -20.46
CA THR A 29 2.59 -1.05 -20.05
C THR A 29 3.35 -0.08 -19.16
N THR A 30 4.03 0.87 -19.79
CA THR A 30 4.51 2.08 -19.12
C THR A 30 3.31 2.71 -18.43
N ARG A 31 3.32 2.74 -17.09
CA ARG A 31 2.34 3.46 -16.27
C ARG A 31 2.26 4.88 -16.85
N GLN A 32 1.13 5.22 -17.48
CA GLN A 32 0.92 6.61 -17.90
C GLN A 32 1.01 7.44 -16.62
N GLU A 33 1.88 8.45 -16.62
CA GLU A 33 1.77 9.47 -15.57
C GLU A 33 0.35 10.06 -15.65
N PRO A 34 -0.31 10.33 -14.51
CA PRO A 34 -1.57 11.04 -14.53
C PRO A 34 -1.34 12.40 -15.21
N GLU A 35 -2.03 12.62 -16.33
CA GLU A 35 -1.95 13.86 -17.10
C GLU A 35 -2.30 15.04 -16.20
N SER A 36 -1.63 16.19 -16.40
CA SER A 36 -1.91 17.39 -15.62
C SER A 36 -3.37 17.80 -15.80
N PRO A 37 -4.14 17.98 -14.71
CA PRO A 37 -5.59 18.13 -14.82
C PRO A 37 -6.00 19.39 -15.61
N PRO A 38 -7.08 19.31 -16.40
CA PRO A 38 -7.56 20.45 -17.20
C PRO A 38 -8.04 21.57 -16.26
N GLY A 39 -7.23 22.64 -16.18
CA GLY A 39 -7.39 23.72 -15.20
C GLY A 39 -6.09 24.09 -14.48
N GLY A 40 -5.07 23.23 -14.53
CA GLY A 40 -3.78 23.45 -13.86
C GLY A 40 -3.80 22.99 -12.40
N TYR A 41 -2.98 23.62 -11.56
CA TYR A 41 -2.89 23.29 -10.13
C TYR A 41 -3.52 24.40 -9.27
N ARG A 42 -4.46 24.05 -8.40
CA ARG A 42 -4.86 24.90 -7.27
C ARG A 42 -3.82 24.78 -6.17
N THR A 43 -3.23 25.91 -5.80
CA THR A 43 -2.40 26.05 -4.60
C THR A 43 -3.26 26.16 -3.34
N VAL A 44 -2.85 25.49 -2.27
CA VAL A 44 -3.46 25.52 -0.91
C VAL A 44 -2.36 25.54 0.17
N ALA A 45 -2.74 25.87 1.42
CA ALA A 45 -1.81 25.88 2.55
C ALA A 45 -1.49 24.45 3.09
N PRO A 46 -0.37 24.25 3.82
CA PRO A 46 0.00 22.93 4.40
C PRO A 46 -1.00 22.32 5.40
N ASP A 47 -1.83 23.17 6.00
CA ASP A 47 -2.86 22.84 6.98
C ASP A 47 -4.30 22.85 6.40
N ASP A 48 -4.47 23.31 5.15
CA ASP A 48 -5.76 23.33 4.44
C ASP A 48 -6.42 21.93 4.43
N PRO A 49 -7.71 21.80 4.82
CA PRO A 49 -8.44 20.54 4.76
C PRO A 49 -8.40 19.85 3.40
N ASP A 50 -8.47 20.61 2.29
CA ASP A 50 -8.44 20.07 0.94
C ASP A 50 -7.06 19.47 0.57
N ALA A 51 -6.00 19.81 1.30
CA ALA A 51 -4.68 19.22 1.12
C ALA A 51 -4.61 17.74 1.58
N TYR A 52 -5.68 17.16 2.14
CA TYR A 52 -5.71 15.79 2.66
C TYR A 52 -6.90 14.97 2.13
N PRO A 53 -6.73 13.66 1.89
CA PRO A 53 -7.83 12.76 1.58
C PRO A 53 -8.78 12.64 2.78
N LEU A 54 -10.09 12.57 2.53
CA LEU A 54 -11.10 12.38 3.58
C LEU A 54 -11.01 10.99 4.23
N LEU A 55 -10.45 10.01 3.52
CA LEU A 55 -10.20 8.66 4.03
C LEU A 55 -8.78 8.18 3.68
N VAL A 56 -8.09 7.60 4.67
CA VAL A 56 -6.87 6.82 4.44
C VAL A 56 -7.09 5.38 4.86
N ALA A 57 -6.87 4.46 3.93
CA ALA A 57 -6.92 3.03 4.15
C ALA A 57 -5.52 2.42 4.16
N PHE A 58 -5.34 1.38 4.96
CA PHE A 58 -4.13 0.55 4.99
C PHE A 58 -4.54 -0.95 4.86
N ASP A 59 -3.72 -1.79 4.21
CA ASP A 59 -3.64 -3.21 4.61
C ASP A 59 -3.03 -3.31 6.02
N LEU A 60 -2.81 -4.51 6.54
CA LEU A 60 -2.22 -4.82 7.82
C LEU A 60 -0.87 -5.53 7.65
N ASP A 61 -0.86 -6.61 6.86
CA ASP A 61 0.29 -7.49 6.68
C ASP A 61 1.31 -6.84 5.73
N TYR A 62 2.60 -6.83 6.10
CA TYR A 62 3.71 -6.06 5.48
C TYR A 62 3.48 -4.54 5.29
N THR A 63 2.30 -4.03 5.61
CA THR A 63 1.90 -2.64 5.49
C THR A 63 1.97 -1.91 6.83
N LEU A 64 1.37 -2.47 7.90
CA LEU A 64 1.46 -1.91 9.25
C LEU A 64 2.41 -2.68 10.16
N TRP A 65 2.55 -3.99 9.98
CA TRP A 65 3.51 -4.86 10.69
C TRP A 65 4.26 -5.77 9.70
N ASP A 66 5.38 -6.36 10.11
CA ASP A 66 6.38 -7.03 9.26
C ASP A 66 6.16 -8.53 9.02
N LEU A 67 4.89 -8.98 9.06
CA LEU A 67 4.49 -10.37 8.92
C LEU A 67 3.12 -10.54 8.26
N TRP A 68 2.83 -11.73 7.72
CA TRP A 68 1.45 -12.22 7.50
C TRP A 68 0.88 -12.81 8.79
N ILE A 69 -0.21 -12.23 9.31
CA ILE A 69 -0.80 -12.60 10.60
C ILE A 69 -1.48 -13.98 10.63
N ASP A 70 -1.96 -14.49 9.49
CA ASP A 70 -2.54 -15.84 9.38
C ASP A 70 -1.49 -16.96 9.25
N THR A 71 -0.22 -16.60 9.07
CA THR A 71 0.87 -17.53 8.75
C THR A 71 1.95 -17.58 9.84
N HIS A 72 2.36 -16.43 10.38
CA HIS A 72 3.50 -16.33 11.29
C HIS A 72 3.13 -16.33 12.79
N VAL A 73 1.93 -15.85 13.13
CA VAL A 73 1.47 -15.71 14.52
C VAL A 73 0.78 -16.98 14.98
N VAL A 74 1.15 -17.51 16.15
CA VAL A 74 0.49 -18.66 16.78
C VAL A 74 -0.27 -18.21 18.04
N PRO A 75 -1.61 -18.13 18.00
CA PRO A 75 -2.43 -17.65 19.11
C PRO A 75 -2.26 -18.45 20.42
N PRO A 76 -2.61 -17.86 21.58
CA PRO A 76 -3.15 -16.49 21.76
C PRO A 76 -2.07 -15.40 21.66
N LEU A 77 -2.48 -14.20 21.22
CA LEU A 77 -1.68 -12.98 21.39
C LEU A 77 -1.76 -12.47 22.84
N LYS A 78 -0.67 -11.86 23.33
CA LYS A 78 -0.57 -11.29 24.67
C LYS A 78 0.23 -9.99 24.65
N ARG A 79 -0.04 -9.11 25.62
CA ARG A 79 0.85 -7.98 25.92
C ARG A 79 1.94 -8.41 26.93
N LYS A 80 3.10 -7.76 26.86
CA LYS A 80 4.09 -7.72 27.94
C LYS A 80 3.73 -6.59 28.92
N GLY A 81 2.64 -6.76 29.69
CA GLY A 81 2.08 -5.69 30.52
C GLY A 81 1.58 -4.51 29.67
N ASP A 82 2.03 -3.30 29.98
CA ASP A 82 1.66 -2.07 29.28
C ASP A 82 2.75 -1.54 28.31
N VAL A 83 3.66 -2.43 27.86
CA VAL A 83 4.67 -2.09 26.84
C VAL A 83 3.97 -1.68 25.53
N ILE A 84 4.28 -0.47 25.08
CA ILE A 84 3.76 0.07 23.82
C ILE A 84 4.41 -0.60 22.60
N ASN A 85 3.62 -0.69 21.54
CA ASN A 85 3.96 -1.24 20.23
C ASN A 85 4.56 -2.66 20.25
N GLN A 86 4.20 -3.51 21.23
CA GLN A 86 4.63 -4.90 21.28
C GLN A 86 3.52 -5.82 21.79
N LEU A 87 3.13 -6.79 20.97
CA LEU A 87 2.46 -8.02 21.38
C LEU A 87 3.41 -9.21 21.22
N VAL A 88 3.05 -10.34 21.81
CA VAL A 88 3.77 -11.62 21.70
C VAL A 88 2.76 -12.73 21.49
N ASP A 89 3.09 -13.68 20.62
CA ASP A 89 2.31 -14.91 20.42
C ASP A 89 2.64 -16.01 21.47
N ARG A 90 2.10 -17.21 21.27
CA ARG A 90 2.36 -18.38 22.14
C ARG A 90 3.78 -18.94 22.04
N ARG A 91 4.51 -18.68 20.96
CA ARG A 91 5.88 -19.17 20.69
C ARG A 91 6.98 -18.17 21.08
N GLY A 92 6.63 -16.91 21.35
CA GLY A 92 7.60 -15.84 21.60
C GLY A 92 7.89 -14.97 20.37
N GLN A 93 7.14 -15.13 19.28
CA GLN A 93 7.17 -14.21 18.15
C GLN A 93 6.54 -12.87 18.59
N ASP A 94 7.32 -11.80 18.49
CA ASP A 94 6.81 -10.44 18.71
C ASP A 94 5.99 -9.96 17.49
N LEU A 95 4.99 -9.12 17.74
CA LEU A 95 4.24 -8.38 16.74
C LEU A 95 4.22 -6.89 17.13
N SER A 96 4.67 -6.03 16.23
CA SER A 96 4.76 -4.59 16.42
C SER A 96 4.38 -3.86 15.13
N PHE A 97 3.81 -2.65 15.21
CA PHE A 97 3.75 -1.82 14.02
C PHE A 97 5.14 -1.31 13.62
N TYR A 98 5.34 -1.04 12.33
CA TYR A 98 6.49 -0.27 11.84
C TYR A 98 6.64 1.06 12.59
N ARG A 99 7.88 1.45 12.89
CA ARG A 99 8.25 2.47 13.88
C ARG A 99 7.44 3.77 13.84
N GLU A 100 7.08 4.27 12.66
CA GLU A 100 6.41 5.56 12.51
C GLU A 100 4.87 5.48 12.39
N VAL A 101 4.30 4.29 12.13
CA VAL A 101 2.86 4.06 11.98
C VAL A 101 2.04 4.63 13.14
N PRO A 102 2.39 4.44 14.44
CA PRO A 102 1.66 5.05 15.54
C PRO A 102 1.48 6.57 15.42
N SER A 103 2.51 7.27 14.93
CA SER A 103 2.46 8.73 14.75
C SER A 103 1.71 9.15 13.49
N ILE A 104 1.73 8.35 12.41
CA ILE A 104 0.92 8.60 11.21
C ILE A 104 -0.58 8.45 11.54
N LEU A 105 -0.94 7.44 12.33
CA LEU A 105 -2.31 7.26 12.84
C LEU A 105 -2.75 8.43 13.75
N ALA A 106 -1.83 8.96 14.58
CA ALA A 106 -2.09 10.15 15.39
C ALA A 106 -2.28 11.41 14.56
N ASP A 107 -1.41 11.66 13.57
CA ASP A 107 -1.51 12.81 12.65
C ASP A 107 -2.84 12.80 11.88
N LEU A 108 -3.29 11.62 11.41
CA LEU A 108 -4.58 11.42 10.74
C LEU A 108 -5.77 11.70 11.67
N LYS A 109 -5.74 11.19 12.90
CA LYS A 109 -6.81 11.37 13.89
C LYS A 109 -6.92 12.83 14.35
N HIS A 110 -5.80 13.52 14.56
CA HIS A 110 -5.78 14.96 14.84
C HIS A 110 -6.42 15.77 13.68
N ARG A 111 -6.10 15.40 12.43
CA ARG A 111 -6.71 15.98 11.22
C ARG A 111 -8.15 15.53 10.95
N ARG A 112 -8.74 14.70 11.81
CA ARG A 112 -10.11 14.13 11.69
C ARG A 112 -10.34 13.34 10.39
N ILE A 113 -9.29 12.77 9.82
CA ILE A 113 -9.37 11.93 8.62
C ILE A 113 -9.92 10.55 9.00
N HIS A 114 -10.80 9.99 8.18
CA HIS A 114 -11.36 8.65 8.41
C HIS A 114 -10.29 7.59 8.15
N VAL A 115 -9.87 6.84 9.17
CA VAL A 115 -8.87 5.79 9.02
C VAL A 115 -9.55 4.43 8.86
N ALA A 116 -9.15 3.67 7.85
CA ALA A 116 -9.67 2.34 7.58
C ALA A 116 -8.57 1.27 7.55
N ALA A 117 -8.91 0.07 8.01
CA ALA A 117 -8.19 -1.15 7.64
C ALA A 117 -8.95 -1.84 6.50
N ALA A 118 -8.23 -2.32 5.49
CA ALA A 118 -8.76 -3.07 4.37
C ALA A 118 -7.82 -4.24 4.07
N SER A 119 -8.00 -5.40 4.72
CA SER A 119 -7.06 -6.54 4.63
C SER A 119 -7.69 -7.88 4.30
N ARG A 120 -6.94 -8.65 3.50
CA ARG A 120 -7.36 -9.91 2.86
C ARG A 120 -7.06 -11.17 3.70
N THR A 121 -6.47 -11.00 4.89
CA THR A 121 -6.01 -12.09 5.76
C THR A 121 -7.07 -13.17 6.01
N SER A 122 -6.62 -14.43 6.08
CA SER A 122 -7.48 -15.58 6.40
C SER A 122 -7.79 -15.70 7.90
N ALA A 123 -7.15 -14.90 8.75
CA ALA A 123 -7.34 -14.86 10.20
C ALA A 123 -7.95 -13.52 10.68
N PRO A 124 -9.15 -13.12 10.20
CA PRO A 124 -9.69 -11.78 10.43
C PRO A 124 -9.94 -11.46 11.91
N GLU A 125 -10.31 -12.45 12.73
CA GLU A 125 -10.50 -12.23 14.17
C GLU A 125 -9.17 -12.05 14.92
N LEU A 126 -8.10 -12.71 14.47
CA LEU A 126 -6.76 -12.53 15.04
C LEU A 126 -6.19 -11.14 14.71
N ALA A 127 -6.48 -10.62 13.53
CA ALA A 127 -6.16 -9.24 13.15
C ALA A 127 -6.94 -8.20 13.98
N ARG A 128 -8.23 -8.44 14.26
CA ARG A 128 -9.01 -7.60 15.19
C ARG A 128 -8.50 -7.71 16.62
N GLU A 129 -8.15 -8.91 17.09
CA GLU A 129 -7.54 -9.14 18.39
C GLU A 129 -6.24 -8.34 18.51
N ALA A 130 -5.32 -8.47 17.54
CA ALA A 130 -4.05 -7.74 17.49
C ALA A 130 -4.25 -6.22 17.62
N LEU A 131 -5.12 -5.62 16.80
CA LEU A 131 -5.42 -4.17 16.89
C LEU A 131 -6.06 -3.78 18.24
N SER A 132 -6.86 -4.66 18.84
CA SER A 132 -7.51 -4.42 20.13
C SER A 132 -6.59 -4.58 21.35
N LEU A 133 -5.52 -5.36 21.21
CA LEU A 133 -4.51 -5.62 22.24
C LEU A 133 -3.34 -4.65 22.15
N LEU A 134 -2.83 -4.37 20.94
CA LEU A 134 -1.64 -3.55 20.71
C LEU A 134 -1.83 -2.14 21.29
N LEU A 135 -0.94 -1.75 22.18
CA LEU A 135 -0.90 -0.40 22.76
C LEU A 135 0.01 0.50 21.91
N VAL A 136 -0.30 1.78 21.83
CA VAL A 136 0.49 2.81 21.14
C VAL A 136 0.43 4.11 21.94
N PRO A 137 1.39 5.05 21.77
CA PRO A 137 1.36 6.34 22.48
C PRO A 137 0.01 7.04 22.38
N ALA A 138 -0.49 7.57 23.50
CA ALA A 138 -1.71 8.39 23.49
C ALA A 138 -1.42 9.76 22.84
N PRO A 139 -2.44 10.41 22.23
CA PRO A 139 -2.28 11.78 21.75
C PRO A 139 -2.30 12.80 22.90
N GLU A 140 -3.11 12.56 23.94
CA GLU A 140 -3.36 13.45 25.07
C GLU A 140 -3.70 12.63 26.33
N GLY A 141 -3.34 13.15 27.51
CA GLY A 141 -3.82 12.67 28.83
C GLY A 141 -3.24 11.34 29.33
N ASP A 142 -3.48 10.26 28.59
CA ASP A 142 -3.08 8.90 28.94
C ASP A 142 -1.58 8.62 28.62
N SER A 143 -1.04 7.51 29.14
CA SER A 143 0.26 6.96 28.69
C SER A 143 0.19 6.33 27.30
N HIS A 144 -0.92 5.65 27.01
CA HIS A 144 -1.12 4.86 25.80
C HIS A 144 -2.61 4.64 25.50
N VAL A 145 -2.92 4.36 24.24
CA VAL A 145 -4.25 3.90 23.81
C VAL A 145 -4.14 2.60 23.01
N LYS A 146 -5.25 1.89 22.82
CA LYS A 146 -5.31 0.74 21.90
C LYS A 146 -5.17 1.21 20.46
N ALA A 147 -4.41 0.50 19.64
CA ALA A 147 -4.25 0.78 18.21
C ALA A 147 -5.60 0.83 17.46
N LEU A 148 -6.54 -0.05 17.82
CA LEU A 148 -7.92 -0.06 17.33
C LEU A 148 -8.65 1.29 17.48
N SER A 149 -8.29 2.12 18.47
CA SER A 149 -8.94 3.42 18.70
C SER A 149 -8.58 4.51 17.67
N TYR A 150 -7.72 4.19 16.70
CA TYR A 150 -7.46 5.04 15.52
C TYR A 150 -8.31 4.65 14.31
N PHE A 151 -8.86 3.44 14.24
CA PHE A 151 -9.56 2.95 13.06
C PHE A 151 -11.07 3.17 13.15
N ASN A 152 -11.62 3.91 12.19
CA ASN A 152 -13.06 4.17 12.07
C ASN A 152 -13.81 3.05 11.35
N THR A 153 -13.14 2.21 10.54
CA THR A 153 -13.76 1.08 9.83
C THR A 153 -12.75 -0.05 9.58
N LEU A 154 -13.20 -1.31 9.65
CA LEU A 154 -12.37 -2.50 9.47
C LEU A 154 -13.00 -3.45 8.44
N GLU A 155 -12.59 -3.35 7.18
CA GLU A 155 -12.83 -4.40 6.18
C GLU A 155 -11.71 -5.44 6.31
N ILE A 156 -11.93 -6.50 7.08
CA ILE A 156 -10.93 -7.56 7.27
C ILE A 156 -11.59 -8.91 6.96
N TYR A 157 -11.33 -9.43 5.76
CA TYR A 157 -11.83 -10.71 5.26
C TYR A 157 -11.18 -11.09 3.90
N PRO A 158 -11.07 -12.38 3.56
CA PRO A 158 -10.64 -12.80 2.22
C PRO A 158 -11.51 -12.24 1.08
N GLY A 159 -10.88 -11.71 0.05
CA GLY A 159 -11.55 -11.19 -1.16
C GLY A 159 -10.66 -10.31 -2.04
N SER A 160 -11.23 -9.73 -3.10
CA SER A 160 -10.62 -8.62 -3.86
C SER A 160 -10.76 -7.31 -3.09
N LYS A 161 -9.78 -6.40 -3.21
CA LYS A 161 -9.84 -5.06 -2.60
C LYS A 161 -10.96 -4.21 -3.19
N LEU A 162 -11.40 -4.48 -4.43
CA LEU A 162 -12.60 -3.85 -5.00
C LEU A 162 -13.85 -4.08 -4.11
N ARG A 163 -13.97 -5.23 -3.44
CA ARG A 163 -15.06 -5.48 -2.48
C ARG A 163 -14.89 -4.61 -1.22
N HIS A 164 -13.68 -4.56 -0.67
CA HIS A 164 -13.35 -3.78 0.51
C HIS A 164 -13.65 -2.30 0.29
N PHE A 165 -13.17 -1.72 -0.81
CA PHE A 165 -13.39 -0.31 -1.13
C PHE A 165 -14.85 0.02 -1.43
N ARG A 166 -15.61 -0.88 -2.07
CA ARG A 166 -17.07 -0.71 -2.21
C ARG A 166 -17.79 -0.68 -0.86
N GLU A 167 -17.39 -1.52 0.10
CA GLU A 167 -17.94 -1.48 1.46
C GLU A 167 -17.50 -0.23 2.24
N LEU A 168 -16.24 0.23 2.11
CA LEU A 168 -15.79 1.50 2.68
C LEU A 168 -16.62 2.68 2.14
N HIS A 169 -16.79 2.77 0.82
CA HIS A 169 -17.63 3.79 0.19
C HIS A 169 -19.08 3.70 0.68
N ARG A 170 -19.67 2.49 0.71
CA ARG A 170 -21.05 2.26 1.18
C ARG A 170 -21.26 2.62 2.66
N LYS A 171 -20.25 2.43 3.51
CA LYS A 171 -20.32 2.70 4.95
C LYS A 171 -20.05 4.16 5.32
N THR A 172 -19.29 4.89 4.49
CA THR A 172 -18.81 6.25 4.81
C THR A 172 -19.44 7.34 3.94
N GLY A 173 -19.96 7.00 2.75
CA GLY A 173 -20.36 7.97 1.73
C GLY A 173 -19.20 8.72 1.05
N ILE A 174 -17.94 8.49 1.50
CA ILE A 174 -16.77 9.19 0.98
C ILE A 174 -16.51 8.76 -0.47
N PRO A 175 -16.35 9.69 -1.43
CA PRO A 175 -16.03 9.34 -2.82
C PRO A 175 -14.65 8.70 -2.95
N TYR A 176 -14.47 7.80 -3.93
CA TYR A 176 -13.21 7.08 -4.13
C TYR A 176 -12.00 7.99 -4.41
N ASP A 177 -12.20 9.13 -5.08
CA ASP A 177 -11.12 10.11 -5.34
C ASP A 177 -10.67 10.86 -4.07
N GLN A 178 -11.45 10.78 -2.97
CA GLN A 178 -11.07 11.26 -1.65
C GLN A 178 -10.36 10.18 -0.81
N MET A 179 -10.05 9.02 -1.40
CA MET A 179 -9.39 7.90 -0.71
C MET A 179 -7.92 7.75 -1.15
N LEU A 180 -7.04 7.65 -0.16
CA LEU A 180 -5.66 7.22 -0.32
C LEU A 180 -5.47 5.85 0.35
N PHE A 181 -4.74 4.95 -0.29
CA PHE A 181 -4.58 3.56 0.11
C PHE A 181 -3.12 3.15 0.14
N PHE A 182 -2.70 2.48 1.22
CA PHE A 182 -1.36 1.90 1.40
C PHE A 182 -1.46 0.38 1.47
N ASP A 183 -0.68 -0.31 0.63
CA ASP A 183 -0.72 -1.76 0.43
C ASP A 183 0.56 -2.23 -0.29
N ASP A 184 1.13 -3.37 0.09
CA ASP A 184 2.38 -3.92 -0.47
C ASP A 184 2.18 -4.78 -1.73
N GLU A 185 0.97 -5.33 -1.96
CA GLU A 185 0.75 -6.26 -3.05
C GLU A 185 0.42 -5.52 -4.35
N HIS A 186 1.30 -5.58 -5.35
CA HIS A 186 1.04 -4.96 -6.66
C HIS A 186 -0.25 -5.45 -7.37
N ARG A 187 -0.84 -6.59 -6.96
CA ARG A 187 -2.16 -7.04 -7.46
C ARG A 187 -3.32 -6.14 -7.02
N ASN A 188 -3.17 -5.40 -5.91
CA ASN A 188 -4.22 -4.60 -5.29
C ASN A 188 -4.42 -3.23 -5.95
N PHE A 189 -3.56 -2.86 -6.93
CA PHE A 189 -3.76 -1.71 -7.83
C PHE A 189 -5.09 -1.77 -8.62
N GLU A 190 -5.82 -2.89 -8.59
CA GLU A 190 -7.23 -2.96 -9.06
C GLU A 190 -8.10 -1.82 -8.50
N VAL A 191 -7.86 -1.33 -7.27
CA VAL A 191 -8.68 -0.26 -6.66
C VAL A 191 -8.61 1.08 -7.40
N GLU A 192 -7.56 1.33 -8.19
CA GLU A 192 -7.45 2.57 -8.96
C GLU A 192 -8.53 2.66 -10.06
N SER A 193 -9.12 1.52 -10.47
CA SER A 193 -10.27 1.50 -11.38
C SER A 193 -11.57 2.04 -10.75
N LEU A 194 -11.59 2.30 -9.43
CA LEU A 194 -12.67 3.00 -8.73
C LEU A 194 -12.40 4.50 -8.58
N GLY A 195 -11.17 4.96 -8.84
CA GLY A 195 -10.70 6.32 -8.57
C GLY A 195 -9.84 6.48 -7.31
N VAL A 196 -9.66 5.41 -6.53
CA VAL A 196 -8.78 5.39 -5.34
C VAL A 196 -7.33 5.66 -5.73
N THR A 197 -6.59 6.41 -4.92
CA THR A 197 -5.13 6.51 -5.12
C THR A 197 -4.40 5.46 -4.28
N MET A 198 -3.62 4.59 -4.93
CA MET A 198 -2.81 3.59 -4.26
C MET A 198 -1.33 3.98 -4.22
N GLN A 199 -0.76 3.95 -3.03
CA GLN A 199 0.67 4.01 -2.75
C GLN A 199 1.16 2.60 -2.41
N LEU A 200 1.93 1.99 -3.32
CA LEU A 200 2.58 0.70 -3.08
C LEU A 200 3.57 0.83 -1.90
N VAL A 201 3.48 -0.10 -0.94
CA VAL A 201 4.37 -0.16 0.23
C VAL A 201 5.62 -0.99 -0.11
N PRO A 202 6.84 -0.51 0.18
CA PRO A 202 8.06 -1.28 0.01
C PRO A 202 8.24 -2.31 1.14
N SER A 203 9.16 -3.27 0.98
CA SER A 203 9.48 -4.29 1.99
C SER A 203 10.05 -3.75 3.32
N SER A 204 10.27 -2.43 3.44
CA SER A 204 10.58 -1.75 4.71
C SER A 204 9.35 -1.27 5.48
N GLY A 205 8.14 -1.48 4.96
CA GLY A 205 6.88 -1.08 5.58
C GLY A 205 6.51 0.39 5.39
N THR A 206 5.48 0.81 6.13
CA THR A 206 4.99 2.19 6.15
C THR A 206 5.85 3.09 7.04
N ASP A 207 6.45 4.13 6.45
CA ASP A 207 7.15 5.23 7.14
C ASP A 207 6.56 6.60 6.75
N LYS A 208 7.02 7.70 7.38
CA LYS A 208 6.52 9.06 7.06
C LYS A 208 6.91 9.54 5.67
N LYS A 209 7.99 9.01 5.09
CA LYS A 209 8.43 9.35 3.74
C LYS A 209 7.45 8.77 2.71
N LEU A 210 7.09 7.50 2.85
CA LEU A 210 6.07 6.82 2.07
C LEU A 210 4.70 7.50 2.23
N PHE A 211 4.31 7.83 3.47
CA PHE A 211 3.05 8.54 3.73
C PHE A 211 2.98 9.89 3.00
N LYS A 212 4.07 10.69 3.05
CA LYS A 212 4.20 11.94 2.27
C LYS A 212 4.17 11.69 0.76
N GLN A 213 4.78 10.62 0.26
CA GLN A 213 4.73 10.24 -1.17
C GLN A 213 3.31 9.86 -1.61
N GLY A 214 2.55 9.13 -0.80
CA GLY A 214 1.15 8.82 -1.05
C GLY A 214 0.27 10.08 -1.12
N LEU A 215 0.41 10.98 -0.14
CA LEU A 215 -0.26 12.28 -0.15
C LEU A 215 0.12 13.11 -1.40
N ALA A 216 1.39 13.12 -1.81
CA ALA A 216 1.83 13.83 -3.01
C ALA A 216 1.25 13.23 -4.30
N GLN A 217 1.16 11.90 -4.43
CA GLN A 217 0.50 11.25 -5.57
C GLN A 217 -1.00 11.57 -5.63
N TRP A 218 -1.69 11.55 -4.49
CA TRP A 218 -3.11 11.91 -4.38
C TRP A 218 -3.35 13.39 -4.74
N ARG A 219 -2.53 14.31 -4.20
CA ARG A 219 -2.53 15.74 -4.55
C ARG A 219 -2.30 15.97 -6.04
N LYS A 220 -1.30 15.30 -6.66
CA LYS A 220 -1.03 15.40 -8.11
C LYS A 220 -2.26 15.04 -8.94
N ARG A 221 -2.96 13.94 -8.60
CA ARG A 221 -4.18 13.49 -9.30
C ARG A 221 -5.36 14.45 -9.16
N ARG A 222 -5.46 15.19 -8.06
CA ARG A 222 -6.51 16.20 -7.83
C ARG A 222 -6.13 17.61 -8.29
N GLY A 223 -4.95 17.81 -8.89
CA GLY A 223 -4.48 19.15 -9.27
C GLY A 223 -4.21 20.05 -8.07
N ILE A 224 -3.80 19.48 -6.94
CA ILE A 224 -3.52 20.22 -5.71
C ILE A 224 -2.01 20.41 -5.57
N ARG A 225 -1.60 21.66 -5.33
CA ARG A 225 -0.26 22.04 -4.91
C ARG A 225 -0.34 22.57 -3.49
N VAL A 226 0.65 22.24 -2.66
CA VAL A 226 0.84 22.88 -1.35
C VAL A 226 2.00 23.85 -1.49
N ASP A 227 1.86 25.07 -0.96
CA ASP A 227 3.00 25.97 -0.78
C ASP A 227 3.81 25.52 0.45
N GLU A 228 5.14 25.44 0.31
CA GLU A 228 6.09 24.97 1.34
C GLU A 228 6.84 26.13 2.02
#